data_AF-A0A7C6TME2-F1
#
_entry.id   AF-A0A7C6TME2-F1
#
_cell.length_a   1.000
_cell.length_b   1.000
_cell.length_c   1.000
_cell.angle_alpha   90.00
_cell.angle_beta   90.00
_cell.angle_gamma   90.00
#
_symmetry.space_group_name_H-M   'P 1'
#
loop_
_entity.id
_entity.type
_entity.pdbx_description
1 polymer ?
#
loop_
_entity_poly.entity_id
_entity_poly.type
_entity_poly.pdbx_seq_one_letter_code
_entity_poly.pdbx_strand_id
1 'polypeptide(L)'
;MTFTGTDSCGNSPKNVFVATFEENLFNGGREALNEVIADDCVLQIVHASDVETHTGRDAVLEALLTLSGQSHEVGHLEAAITHGKAAAAWGYWQAEADGDDLRHFSHTMWFTTHKAQDFGQIRIFQV
;
A
#
# COMPACT_ATOMS: atom_id res chain seq x y z
N MET A 1 -0.19 15.28 -8.61
CA MET A 1 -0.58 14.16 -7.73
C MET A 1 -0.57 14.66 -6.31
N THR A 2 -1.66 14.46 -5.58
CA THR A 2 -1.82 14.89 -4.20
C THR A 2 -2.32 13.73 -3.37
N PHE A 3 -1.63 13.40 -2.28
CA PHE A 3 -2.04 12.38 -1.32
C PHE A 3 -2.30 13.02 0.04
N THR A 4 -3.42 12.67 0.68
CA THR A 4 -3.86 13.30 1.95
C THR A 4 -4.24 12.24 3.01
N GLY A 5 -4.43 12.65 4.27
CA GLY A 5 -4.89 11.77 5.36
C GLY A 5 -3.80 10.99 6.10
N THR A 6 -2.53 11.09 5.65
CA THR A 6 -1.39 10.46 6.32
C THR A 6 -1.14 10.98 7.73
N ASP A 7 -1.46 12.24 7.98
CA ASP A 7 -1.37 12.92 9.28
C ASP A 7 -2.45 12.47 10.30
N SER A 8 -3.52 11.84 9.81
CA SER A 8 -4.68 11.44 10.61
C SER A 8 -4.56 10.03 11.20
N CYS A 9 -3.49 9.30 10.88
CA CYS A 9 -3.30 7.88 11.26
C CYS A 9 -2.80 7.64 12.70
N GLY A 10 -2.76 8.69 13.53
CA GLY A 10 -2.39 8.64 14.95
C GLY A 10 -0.88 8.58 15.23
N ASN A 11 -0.50 8.66 16.51
CA ASN A 11 0.91 8.82 16.93
C ASN A 11 1.73 7.51 16.98
N SER A 12 1.21 6.40 16.45
CA SER A 12 1.94 5.12 16.44
C SER A 12 2.97 5.13 15.31
N PRO A 13 4.27 4.92 15.57
CA PRO A 13 5.29 4.85 14.51
C PRO A 13 4.98 3.81 13.44
N LYS A 14 4.28 2.72 13.81
CA LYS A 14 3.86 1.69 12.86
C LYS A 14 2.72 2.13 11.95
N ASN A 15 1.78 2.93 12.46
CA ASN A 15 0.71 3.46 11.63
C ASN A 15 1.29 4.47 10.64
N VAL A 16 2.23 5.31 11.08
CA VAL A 16 2.98 6.22 10.21
C VAL A 16 3.74 5.45 9.14
N PHE A 17 4.44 4.36 9.50
CA PHE A 17 5.12 3.50 8.53
C PHE A 17 4.17 3.00 7.42
N VAL A 18 2.99 2.53 7.80
CA VAL A 18 1.96 2.05 6.86
C VAL A 18 1.40 3.20 6.02
N ALA A 19 1.14 4.35 6.62
CA ALA A 19 0.66 5.55 5.91
C ALA A 19 1.68 6.04 4.87
N THR A 20 2.97 6.07 5.25
CA THR A 20 4.07 6.42 4.35
C THR A 20 4.21 5.39 3.22
N PHE A 21 4.01 4.10 3.48
CA PHE A 21 3.97 3.09 2.42
C PHE A 21 2.85 3.38 1.40
N GLU A 22 1.62 3.65 1.85
CA GLU A 22 0.49 3.93 0.95
C GLU A 22 0.72 5.20 0.12
N GLU A 23 1.30 6.24 0.72
CA GLU A 23 1.69 7.46 0.00
C GLU A 23 2.75 7.19 -1.07
N ASN A 24 3.76 6.38 -0.77
CA ASN A 24 4.78 6.01 -1.76
C ASN A 24 4.23 5.06 -2.83
N LEU A 25 3.28 4.19 -2.48
CA LEU A 25 2.56 3.37 -3.45
C LEU A 25 1.75 4.26 -4.41
N PHE A 26 1.03 5.25 -3.90
CA PHE A 26 0.30 6.19 -4.74
C PHE A 26 1.24 6.99 -5.67
N ASN A 27 2.37 7.48 -5.15
CA ASN A 27 3.30 8.32 -5.91
C ASN A 27 4.28 7.54 -6.82
N GLY A 28 4.27 6.19 -6.78
CA GLY A 28 5.25 5.37 -7.50
C GLY A 28 6.69 5.53 -6.97
N GLY A 29 6.84 5.75 -5.67
CA GLY A 29 8.12 5.99 -4.98
C GLY A 29 9.01 4.74 -4.90
N ARG A 30 9.63 4.35 -6.03
CA ARG A 30 10.44 3.13 -6.18
C ARG A 30 11.42 2.87 -5.04
N GLU A 31 12.26 3.84 -4.70
CA GLU A 31 13.31 3.66 -3.68
C GLU A 31 12.69 3.38 -2.30
N ALA A 32 11.71 4.20 -1.89
CA ALA A 32 11.02 4.04 -0.62
C ALA A 32 10.23 2.72 -0.54
N LEU A 33 9.58 2.30 -1.64
CA LEU A 33 8.92 1.00 -1.71
C LEU A 33 9.93 -0.15 -1.58
N ASN A 34 11.06 -0.08 -2.28
CA ASN A 34 12.10 -1.10 -2.24
C ASN A 34 12.68 -1.31 -0.82
N GLU A 35 12.83 -0.22 -0.05
CA GLU A 35 13.37 -0.25 1.32
C GLU A 35 12.48 -1.00 2.32
N VAL A 36 11.16 -1.01 2.09
CA VAL A 36 10.19 -1.58 3.04
C VAL A 36 9.70 -2.99 2.67
N ILE A 37 10.25 -3.58 1.61
CA ILE A 37 9.92 -4.93 1.14
C ILE A 37 11.02 -5.91 1.58
N ALA A 38 10.65 -6.95 2.33
CA ALA A 38 11.58 -8.01 2.73
C ALA A 38 12.07 -8.83 1.51
N ASP A 39 13.25 -9.45 1.63
CA ASP A 39 13.86 -10.24 0.55
C ASP A 39 12.93 -11.35 0.03
N ASP A 40 12.18 -12.00 0.92
CA ASP A 40 11.25 -13.11 0.66
C ASP A 40 9.77 -12.69 0.69
N CYS A 41 9.49 -11.39 0.56
CA CYS A 41 8.12 -10.87 0.65
C CYS A 41 7.18 -11.53 -0.37
N VAL A 42 5.94 -11.79 0.05
CA VAL A 42 4.86 -12.30 -0.80
C VAL A 42 3.81 -11.22 -1.01
N LEU A 43 3.56 -10.85 -2.26
CA LEU A 43 2.44 -10.00 -2.66
C LEU A 43 1.32 -10.86 -3.23
N GLN A 44 0.09 -10.61 -2.78
CA GLN A 44 -1.12 -11.15 -3.39
C GLN A 44 -2.01 -10.00 -3.88
N ILE A 45 -2.29 -9.97 -5.17
CA ILE A 45 -3.29 -9.06 -5.75
C ILE A 45 -4.55 -9.90 -5.97
N VAL A 46 -5.60 -9.61 -5.21
CA VAL A 46 -6.86 -10.34 -5.23
C VAL A 46 -7.80 -9.65 -6.20
N HIS A 47 -8.15 -10.36 -7.28
CA HIS A 47 -9.15 -9.94 -8.26
C HIS A 47 -10.48 -10.67 -8.00
N ALA A 48 -11.52 -10.30 -8.76
CA ALA A 48 -12.83 -10.95 -8.65
C ALA A 48 -12.80 -12.46 -9.01
N SER A 49 -11.92 -12.87 -9.92
CA SER A 49 -11.85 -14.23 -10.48
C SER A 49 -10.71 -15.08 -9.95
N ASP A 50 -9.63 -14.45 -9.50
CA ASP A 50 -8.34 -15.08 -9.28
C ASP A 50 -7.45 -14.26 -8.35
N VAL A 51 -6.28 -14.83 -8.02
CA VAL A 51 -5.28 -14.19 -7.16
C VAL A 51 -3.94 -14.26 -7.88
N GLU A 52 -3.41 -13.09 -8.24
CA GLU A 52 -2.05 -12.96 -8.74
C GLU A 52 -1.09 -12.98 -7.54
N THR A 53 0.01 -13.73 -7.63
CA THR A 53 1.00 -13.86 -6.54
C THR A 53 2.40 -13.58 -7.07
N HIS A 54 3.10 -12.67 -6.40
CA HIS A 54 4.53 -12.38 -6.63
C HIS A 54 5.32 -12.71 -5.37
N THR A 55 6.54 -13.22 -5.54
CA THR A 55 7.40 -13.62 -4.42
C THR A 55 8.81 -13.10 -4.64
N GLY A 56 9.38 -12.54 -3.58
CA GLY A 56 10.70 -11.93 -3.58
C GLY A 56 10.66 -10.44 -3.90
N ARG A 57 11.58 -9.68 -3.29
CA ARG A 57 11.61 -8.20 -3.33
C ARG A 57 11.39 -7.62 -4.73
N ASP A 58 12.19 -8.05 -5.71
CA ASP A 58 12.18 -7.47 -7.06
C ASP A 58 10.82 -7.67 -7.74
N ALA A 59 10.26 -8.89 -7.67
CA ALA A 59 8.97 -9.21 -8.28
C ALA A 59 7.82 -8.45 -7.61
N VAL A 60 7.86 -8.30 -6.28
CA VAL A 60 6.88 -7.52 -5.52
C VAL A 60 6.99 -6.03 -5.86
N LEU A 61 8.19 -5.48 -5.93
CA LEU A 61 8.40 -4.06 -6.26
C LEU A 61 7.86 -3.72 -7.66
N GLU A 62 8.18 -4.52 -8.68
CA GLU A 62 7.70 -4.27 -10.03
C GLU A 62 6.17 -4.37 -10.13
N ALA A 63 5.54 -5.31 -9.42
CA ALA A 63 4.09 -5.42 -9.35
C ALA A 63 3.45 -4.20 -8.65
N LEU A 64 4.02 -3.72 -7.55
CA LEU A 64 3.56 -2.50 -6.86
C LEU A 64 3.70 -1.27 -7.74
N LEU A 65 4.82 -1.11 -8.45
CA LEU A 65 5.03 0.01 -9.38
C LEU A 65 4.06 -0.04 -10.58
N THR A 66 3.69 -1.24 -11.03
CA THR A 66 2.66 -1.42 -12.06
C THR A 66 1.29 -0.94 -11.56
N LEU A 67 0.95 -1.22 -10.29
CA LEU A 67 -0.27 -0.70 -9.66
C LEU A 67 -0.25 0.84 -9.55
N SER A 68 0.89 1.41 -9.16
CA SER A 68 1.11 2.87 -9.10
C SER A 68 1.06 3.56 -10.46
N GLY A 69 1.35 2.84 -11.55
CA GLY A 69 1.43 3.39 -12.90
C GLY A 69 0.09 3.78 -13.51
N GLN A 70 -1.03 3.47 -12.83
CA GLN A 70 -2.35 3.97 -13.19
C GLN A 70 -2.39 5.50 -12.94
N SER A 71 -2.88 6.29 -13.89
CA SER A 71 -2.95 7.76 -13.73
C SER A 71 -3.93 8.15 -12.64
N HIS A 72 -3.42 8.49 -11.46
CA HIS A 72 -4.20 9.04 -10.34
C HIS A 72 -3.74 10.46 -10.02
N GLU A 73 -4.65 11.43 -9.96
CA GLU A 73 -4.33 12.79 -9.54
C GLU A 73 -4.48 12.98 -8.03
N VAL A 74 -5.43 12.29 -7.41
CA VAL A 74 -5.78 12.45 -6.00
C VAL A 74 -5.81 11.10 -5.29
N GLY A 75 -5.25 11.05 -4.09
CA GLY A 75 -5.40 9.94 -3.17
C GLY A 75 -5.66 10.42 -1.75
N HIS A 76 -6.42 9.63 -1.00
CA HIS A 76 -6.71 9.89 0.39
C HIS A 76 -6.61 8.60 1.18
N LEU A 77 -5.90 8.66 2.30
CA LEU A 77 -5.83 7.60 3.28
C LEU A 77 -6.84 7.89 4.38
N GLU A 78 -7.89 7.07 4.48
CA GLU A 78 -8.89 7.20 5.54
C GLU A 78 -8.35 6.69 6.87
N ALA A 79 -7.59 5.58 6.85
CA ALA A 79 -6.90 5.08 8.02
C ALA A 79 -5.74 4.15 7.68
N ALA A 80 -4.78 4.11 8.59
CA ALA A 80 -3.79 3.05 8.73
C ALA A 80 -3.77 2.56 10.18
N ILE A 81 -3.97 1.26 10.39
CA ILE A 81 -4.02 0.63 11.71
C ILE A 81 -3.05 -0.53 11.78
N THR A 82 -2.45 -0.74 12.96
CA THR A 82 -1.51 -1.83 13.19
C THR A 82 -1.77 -2.54 14.52
N HIS A 83 -1.57 -3.85 14.55
CA HIS A 83 -1.63 -4.66 15.77
C HIS A 83 -0.67 -5.85 15.69
N GLY A 84 0.29 -5.92 16.61
CA GLY A 84 1.34 -6.95 16.58
C GLY A 84 2.18 -6.87 15.30
N LYS A 85 2.08 -7.90 14.45
CA LYS A 85 2.69 -7.97 13.11
C LYS A 85 1.75 -7.60 11.97
N ALA A 86 0.45 -7.45 12.23
CA ALA A 86 -0.53 -7.17 11.19
C ALA A 86 -0.75 -5.66 11.04
N ALA A 87 -1.06 -5.25 9.82
CA ALA A 87 -1.46 -3.91 9.45
C ALA A 87 -2.63 -3.96 8.46
N ALA A 88 -3.43 -2.90 8.47
CA ALA A 88 -4.42 -2.63 7.44
C ALA A 88 -4.45 -1.14 7.13
N ALA A 89 -4.71 -0.82 5.88
CA ALA A 89 -4.91 0.54 5.40
C ALA A 89 -6.08 0.58 4.41
N TRP A 90 -6.82 1.66 4.39
CA TRP A 90 -7.88 1.86 3.40
C TRP A 90 -8.08 3.33 3.11
N GLY A 91 -8.68 3.59 1.96
CA GLY A 91 -8.90 4.93 1.45
C GLY A 91 -9.39 4.88 0.02
N TYR A 92 -9.03 5.88 -0.77
CA TYR A 92 -9.40 5.95 -2.18
C TYR A 92 -8.35 6.63 -3.03
N TRP A 93 -8.33 6.29 -4.31
CA TRP A 93 -7.63 6.98 -5.39
C TRP A 93 -8.63 7.48 -6.42
N GLN A 94 -8.28 8.54 -7.15
CA GLN A 94 -9.13 9.21 -8.12
C GLN A 94 -8.27 9.72 -9.27
N ALA A 95 -8.67 9.47 -10.53
CA ALA A 95 -7.89 9.88 -11.69
C ALA A 95 -7.90 11.40 -11.90
N GLU A 96 -9.02 12.06 -11.62
CA GLU A 96 -9.20 13.51 -11.78
C GLU A 96 -9.68 14.14 -10.48
N ALA A 97 -9.14 15.29 -10.09
CA ALA A 97 -9.49 15.92 -8.79
C ALA A 97 -10.99 16.22 -8.59
N ASP A 98 -11.74 16.47 -9.67
CA ASP A 98 -13.19 16.72 -9.66
C ASP A 98 -13.98 15.58 -10.36
N GLY A 99 -13.36 14.43 -10.58
CA GLY A 99 -13.98 13.27 -11.26
C GLY A 99 -14.98 12.51 -10.39
N ASP A 100 -15.86 11.71 -10.99
CA ASP A 100 -16.75 10.78 -10.27
C ASP A 100 -16.18 9.34 -10.27
N ASP A 101 -14.87 9.21 -10.44
CA ASP A 101 -14.15 7.95 -10.70
C ASP A 101 -13.41 7.43 -9.46
N LEU A 102 -13.97 7.69 -8.28
CA LEU A 102 -13.37 7.34 -7.01
C LEU A 102 -13.25 5.81 -6.85
N ARG A 103 -12.03 5.32 -6.68
CA ARG A 103 -11.70 3.90 -6.48
C ARG A 103 -11.24 3.68 -5.06
N HIS A 104 -12.10 3.04 -4.27
CA HIS A 104 -11.73 2.64 -2.91
C HIS A 104 -10.73 1.49 -2.92
N PHE A 105 -9.80 1.52 -1.96
CA PHE A 105 -8.89 0.41 -1.70
C PHE A 105 -8.97 -0.01 -0.23
N SER A 106 -8.65 -1.27 0.01
CA SER A 106 -8.36 -1.78 1.34
C SER A 106 -7.20 -2.75 1.20
N HIS A 107 -6.09 -2.50 1.89
CA HIS A 107 -4.89 -3.31 1.87
C HIS A 107 -4.66 -3.93 3.23
N THR A 108 -4.12 -5.15 3.24
CA THR A 108 -3.68 -5.82 4.46
C THR A 108 -2.22 -6.20 4.32
N MET A 109 -1.42 -5.94 5.35
CA MET A 109 0.01 -6.24 5.34
C MET A 109 0.45 -6.94 6.61
N TRP A 110 1.56 -7.68 6.52
CA TRP A 110 2.21 -8.31 7.65
C TRP A 110 3.69 -7.98 7.64
N PHE A 111 4.16 -7.46 8.78
CA PHE A 111 5.58 -7.22 9.03
C PHE A 111 6.31 -8.53 9.31
N THR A 112 7.60 -8.60 8.94
CA THR A 112 8.45 -9.75 9.31
C THR A 112 8.61 -9.87 10.83
N THR A 113 8.68 -8.72 11.53
CA THR A 113 8.89 -8.62 12.98
C THR A 113 7.89 -7.68 13.67
N HIS A 114 7.83 -7.75 15.00
CA HIS A 114 7.06 -6.80 15.81
C HIS A 114 7.63 -5.38 15.80
N LYS A 115 8.81 -5.14 15.20
CA LYS A 115 9.38 -3.80 15.10
C LYS A 115 8.90 -3.03 13.87
N ALA A 116 8.26 -3.71 12.90
CA ALA A 116 7.75 -3.12 11.66
C ALA A 116 8.84 -2.37 10.87
N GLN A 117 9.83 -3.11 10.38
CA GLN A 117 10.92 -2.56 9.56
C GLN A 117 10.67 -2.81 8.07
N ASP A 118 10.08 -3.94 7.74
CA ASP A 118 9.74 -4.37 6.39
C ASP A 118 8.49 -5.25 6.41
N PHE A 119 7.85 -5.37 5.25
CA PHE A 119 6.73 -6.27 5.00
C PHE A 119 7.23 -7.61 4.49
N GLY A 120 6.77 -8.70 5.14
CA GLY A 120 6.94 -10.07 4.65
C GLY A 120 5.75 -10.55 3.82
N GLN A 121 4.59 -9.91 3.97
CA GLN A 121 3.42 -10.18 3.14
C GLN A 121 2.60 -8.91 2.92
N ILE A 122 2.12 -8.73 1.70
CA ILE A 122 1.20 -7.67 1.31
C ILE A 122 0.04 -8.31 0.56
N ARG A 123 -1.19 -7.87 0.84
CA ARG A 123 -2.37 -8.27 0.08
C ARG A 123 -3.18 -7.04 -0.29
N ILE A 124 -3.39 -6.88 -1.58
CA ILE A 124 -4.13 -5.80 -2.23
C ILE A 124 -5.40 -6.40 -2.84
N PHE A 125 -6.49 -5.64 -2.80
CA PHE A 125 -7.78 -6.06 -3.34
C PHE A 125 -8.16 -5.12 -4.49
N GLN A 126 -8.36 -5.68 -5.68
CA GLN A 126 -8.85 -4.98 -6.85
C GLN A 126 -10.17 -5.63 -7.27
N VAL A 127 -11.27 -5.04 -6.82
CA VAL A 127 -12.62 -5.57 -7.01
C VAL A 127 -13.38 -4.75 -8.04
#